data_AF-A0A0K0Y026-F1
#
_entry.id   AF-A0A0K0Y026-F1
#
_cell.length_a   1.000
_cell.length_b   1.000
_cell.length_c   1.000
_cell.angle_alpha   90.00
_cell.angle_beta   90.00
_cell.angle_gamma   90.00
#
_symmetry.space_group_name_H-M   'P 1'
#
loop_
_entity.id
_entity.type
_entity.pdbx_description
1 polymer ?
#
loop_
_entity_poly.entity_id
_entity_poly.type
_entity_poly.pdbx_seq_one_letter_code
_entity_poly.pdbx_strand_id
1 'polypeptide(L)'
;MFLCSLLLARRLFPDAPNHKLATLVRTLGLPSSGRYHRALADAECTAHLFIRLQEEIGYRFQMEAPDCGLLLKLQKANRRQLERCVERHLGEIGTVQTATGS
;
A
#
# COMPACT_ATOMS: atom_id res chain seq x y z
N MET A 1 0.14 4.36 15.22
CA MET A 1 -0.72 4.70 14.05
C MET A 1 -0.98 3.42 13.26
N PHE A 2 -2.17 3.23 12.68
CA PHE A 2 -2.54 2.00 11.95
C PHE A 2 -2.55 2.21 10.43
N LEU A 3 -2.20 1.15 9.71
CA LEU A 3 -2.25 1.06 8.25
C LEU A 3 -3.54 0.33 7.83
N CYS A 4 -4.25 0.91 6.88
CA CYS A 4 -5.51 0.43 6.33
C CYS A 4 -5.33 0.22 4.82
N SER A 5 -5.29 -1.04 4.41
CA SER A 5 -5.12 -1.45 3.02
C SER A 5 -6.16 -0.81 2.09
N LEU A 6 -7.43 -0.69 2.53
CA LEU A 6 -8.48 -0.08 1.72
C LEU A 6 -8.28 1.44 1.51
N LEU A 7 -7.82 2.17 2.53
CA LEU A 7 -7.52 3.60 2.38
C LEU A 7 -6.32 3.82 1.46
N LEU A 8 -5.30 2.98 1.57
CA LEU A 8 -4.15 3.02 0.68
C LEU A 8 -4.54 2.65 -0.76
N ALA A 9 -5.39 1.62 -0.94
CA ALA A 9 -5.93 1.23 -2.25
C ALA A 9 -6.72 2.36 -2.92
N ARG A 10 -7.44 3.20 -2.16
CA ARG A 10 -8.11 4.40 -2.69
C ARG A 10 -7.15 5.41 -3.31
N ARG A 11 -5.92 5.50 -2.80
CA ARG A 11 -4.90 6.41 -3.33
C ARG A 11 -4.26 5.85 -4.59
N LEU A 12 -3.96 4.55 -4.57
CA LEU A 12 -3.23 3.88 -5.63
C LEU A 12 -4.14 3.51 -6.81
N PHE A 13 -5.35 3.04 -6.57
CA PHE A 13 -6.29 2.61 -7.60
C PHE A 13 -7.55 3.48 -7.61
N PRO A 14 -7.45 4.76 -8.01
CA PRO A 14 -8.60 5.68 -8.00
C PRO A 14 -9.72 5.25 -8.95
N ASP A 15 -9.36 4.57 -10.05
CA ASP A 15 -10.29 4.20 -11.12
C ASP A 15 -10.99 2.85 -10.84
N ALA A 16 -10.73 2.24 -9.68
CA ALA A 16 -11.46 1.04 -9.27
C ALA A 16 -12.96 1.37 -9.07
N PRO A 17 -13.90 0.48 -9.50
CA PRO A 17 -15.34 0.76 -9.45
C PRO A 17 -15.86 1.12 -8.05
N ASN A 18 -15.29 0.48 -7.03
CA ASN A 18 -15.40 0.86 -5.62
C ASN A 18 -14.26 0.22 -4.83
N HIS A 19 -14.01 0.73 -3.63
CA HIS A 19 -12.91 0.28 -2.77
C HIS A 19 -13.37 -0.71 -1.68
N LYS A 20 -14.37 -1.54 -1.98
CA LYS A 20 -14.68 -2.72 -1.14
C LYS A 20 -13.65 -3.81 -1.43
N LEU A 21 -13.25 -4.56 -0.40
CA LEU A 21 -12.25 -5.63 -0.51
C LEU A 21 -12.53 -6.58 -1.68
N ALA A 22 -13.74 -7.15 -1.74
CA ALA A 22 -14.13 -8.09 -2.80
C ALA A 22 -14.07 -7.50 -4.21
N THR A 23 -14.32 -6.19 -4.37
CA THR A 23 -14.19 -5.51 -5.68
C THR A 23 -12.73 -5.35 -6.04
N LEU A 24 -11.89 -4.92 -5.11
CA LEU A 24 -10.45 -4.76 -5.34
C LEU A 24 -9.79 -6.08 -5.67
N VAL A 25 -10.07 -7.14 -4.91
CA VAL A 25 -9.58 -8.51 -5.16
C VAL A 25 -9.91 -8.95 -6.59
N ARG A 26 -11.17 -8.82 -7.01
CA ARG A 26 -11.59 -9.19 -8.37
C ARG A 26 -10.97 -8.31 -9.45
N THR A 27 -10.95 -6.99 -9.24
CA THR A 27 -10.46 -6.01 -10.23
C THR A 27 -8.95 -6.16 -10.46
N LEU A 28 -8.21 -6.49 -9.40
CA LEU A 28 -6.76 -6.67 -9.43
C LEU A 28 -6.33 -8.11 -9.72
N GLY A 29 -7.28 -9.03 -9.96
CA GLY A 29 -6.99 -10.44 -10.25
C GLY A 29 -6.34 -11.20 -9.10
N LEU A 30 -6.62 -10.81 -7.84
CA LEU A 30 -6.01 -11.40 -6.66
C LEU A 30 -6.65 -12.74 -6.29
N PRO A 31 -5.91 -13.67 -5.67
CA PRO A 31 -6.46 -14.91 -5.16
C PRO A 31 -7.60 -14.66 -4.16
N SER A 32 -8.64 -15.49 -4.22
CA SER A 32 -9.76 -15.47 -3.27
C SER A 32 -10.11 -16.88 -2.81
N SER A 33 -10.09 -17.11 -1.50
CA SER A 33 -10.42 -18.40 -0.89
C SER A 33 -11.93 -18.61 -0.70
N GLY A 34 -12.32 -19.88 -0.56
CA GLY A 34 -13.71 -20.33 -0.52
C GLY A 34 -14.55 -19.84 0.67
N ARG A 35 -15.88 -20.02 0.55
CA ARG A 35 -16.92 -19.37 1.37
C ARG A 35 -17.10 -19.89 2.80
N TYR A 36 -16.38 -20.96 3.19
CA TYR A 36 -16.65 -21.68 4.45
C TYR A 36 -16.27 -20.87 5.69
N HIS A 37 -15.29 -19.97 5.59
CA HIS A 37 -14.88 -19.09 6.67
C HIS A 37 -14.67 -17.66 6.15
N ARG A 38 -15.76 -16.88 6.09
CA ARG A 38 -15.72 -15.49 5.59
C ARG A 38 -14.59 -14.67 6.22
N ALA A 39 -14.37 -14.78 7.54
CA ALA A 39 -13.32 -14.03 8.24
C ALA A 39 -11.90 -14.40 7.79
N LEU A 40 -11.62 -15.70 7.61
CA LEU A 40 -10.33 -16.17 7.11
C LEU A 40 -10.14 -15.72 5.65
N ALA A 41 -11.16 -15.91 4.81
CA ALA A 41 -11.13 -15.49 3.42
C ALA A 41 -10.90 -13.96 3.29
N ASP A 42 -11.53 -13.16 4.15
CA ASP A 42 -11.32 -11.70 4.20
C ASP A 42 -9.88 -11.35 4.65
N ALA A 43 -9.32 -12.09 5.62
CA ALA A 43 -7.94 -11.89 6.07
C ALA A 43 -6.92 -12.23 4.97
N GLU A 44 -7.09 -13.36 4.29
CA GLU A 44 -6.23 -13.78 3.17
C GLU A 44 -6.33 -12.80 2.00
N CYS A 45 -7.55 -12.41 1.61
CA CYS A 45 -7.77 -11.38 0.60
C CYS A 45 -7.11 -10.05 0.97
N THR A 46 -7.18 -9.66 2.26
CA THR A 46 -6.53 -8.45 2.75
C THR A 46 -5.01 -8.56 2.68
N ALA A 47 -4.44 -9.72 3.00
CA ALA A 47 -3.00 -9.96 2.88
C ALA A 47 -2.53 -9.88 1.42
N HIS A 48 -3.23 -10.53 0.49
CA HIS A 48 -2.94 -10.43 -0.94
C HIS A 48 -3.06 -9.00 -1.47
N LEU A 49 -4.12 -8.29 -1.07
CA LEU A 49 -4.26 -6.87 -1.41
C LEU A 49 -3.09 -6.05 -0.87
N PHE A 50 -2.67 -6.29 0.37
CA PHE A 50 -1.57 -5.56 0.99
C PHE A 50 -0.24 -5.76 0.25
N ILE A 51 0.07 -7.00 -0.14
CA ILE A 51 1.24 -7.31 -0.97
C ILE A 51 1.16 -6.56 -2.31
N ARG A 52 0.02 -6.64 -3.00
CA ARG A 52 -0.19 -5.95 -4.29
C ARG A 52 -0.02 -4.43 -4.20
N LEU A 53 -0.41 -3.81 -3.08
CA LEU A 53 -0.24 -2.38 -2.84
C LEU A 53 1.25 -2.00 -2.71
N GLN A 54 2.05 -2.83 -2.04
CA GLN A 54 3.49 -2.61 -1.91
C GLN A 54 4.18 -2.75 -3.26
N GLU A 55 3.84 -3.79 -4.02
CA GLU A 55 4.33 -3.99 -5.39
C GLU A 55 3.97 -2.80 -6.30
N GLU A 56 2.74 -2.27 -6.19
CA GLU A 56 2.33 -1.10 -6.98
C GLU A 56 3.16 0.13 -6.65
N ILE A 57 3.46 0.36 -5.37
CA ILE A 57 4.32 1.47 -4.93
C ILE A 57 5.74 1.26 -5.46
N GLY A 58 6.28 0.06 -5.32
CA GLY A 58 7.59 -0.30 -5.84
C GLY A 58 7.71 -0.05 -7.34
N TYR A 59 6.71 -0.51 -8.10
CA TYR A 59 6.63 -0.29 -9.53
C TYR A 59 6.50 1.20 -9.90
N ARG A 60 5.58 1.95 -9.28
CA ARG A 60 5.34 3.36 -9.64
C ARG A 60 6.50 4.29 -9.31
N PHE A 61 7.18 4.03 -8.20
CA PHE A 61 8.22 4.92 -7.69
C PHE A 61 9.63 4.32 -7.83
N GLN A 62 9.75 3.23 -8.58
CA GLN A 62 11.02 2.57 -8.91
C GLN A 62 11.85 2.26 -7.66
N MET A 63 11.20 1.60 -6.69
CA MET A 63 11.82 1.21 -5.43
C MET A 63 11.60 -0.27 -5.14
N GLU A 64 12.59 -0.92 -4.54
CA GLU A 64 12.59 -2.36 -4.32
C GLU A 64 11.63 -2.78 -3.20
N ALA A 65 11.62 -2.06 -2.07
CA ALA A 65 10.79 -2.38 -0.92
C ALA A 65 10.33 -1.11 -0.18
N PRO A 66 9.06 -0.69 -0.30
CA PRO A 66 8.54 0.43 0.48
C PRO A 66 8.38 0.05 1.95
N ASP A 67 9.02 0.79 2.86
CA ASP A 67 8.89 0.54 4.30
C ASP A 67 7.52 1.01 4.86
N CYS A 68 7.18 0.48 6.04
CA CYS A 68 5.94 0.80 6.74
C CYS A 68 5.74 2.31 6.99
N GLY A 69 6.82 3.07 7.22
CA GLY A 69 6.77 4.52 7.39
C GLY A 69 6.31 5.24 6.13
N LEU A 70 6.81 4.83 4.97
CA LEU A 70 6.33 5.33 3.67
C LEU A 70 4.85 4.98 3.45
N LEU A 71 4.45 3.74 3.69
CA LEU A 71 3.05 3.31 3.53
C LEU A 71 2.08 4.15 4.39
N LEU A 72 2.44 4.44 5.64
CA LEU A 72 1.65 5.28 6.55
C LEU A 72 1.53 6.73 6.05
N LYS A 73 2.59 7.29 5.48
CA LYS A 73 2.56 8.64 4.88
C LYS A 73 1.69 8.67 3.62
N LEU A 74 1.83 7.68 2.73
CA LEU A 74 1.04 7.56 1.50
C LEU A 74 -0.47 7.42 1.77
N GLN A 75 -0.86 6.68 2.81
CA GLN A 75 -2.26 6.58 3.23
C GLN A 75 -2.89 7.95 3.54
N LYS A 76 -2.10 8.86 4.13
CA LYS A 76 -2.53 10.21 4.53
C LYS A 76 -2.46 11.20 3.37
N ALA A 77 -1.54 11.02 2.43
CA ALA A 77 -1.31 11.96 1.32
C ALA A 77 -2.51 12.03 0.35
N ASN A 78 -2.78 13.21 -0.21
CA ASN A 78 -3.69 13.33 -1.36
C ASN A 78 -3.14 12.49 -2.53
N ARG A 79 -4.03 11.88 -3.34
CA ARG A 79 -3.61 11.14 -4.54
C ARG A 79 -2.71 11.97 -5.47
N ARG A 80 -2.99 13.27 -5.60
CA ARG A 80 -2.18 14.19 -6.43
C ARG A 80 -0.81 14.51 -5.81
N GLN A 81 -0.55 14.07 -4.59
CA GLN A 81 0.63 14.40 -3.81
C GLN A 81 1.48 13.16 -3.48
N LEU A 82 1.18 12.01 -4.10
CA LEU A 82 1.90 10.77 -3.80
C LEU A 82 3.38 10.87 -4.18
N GLU A 83 3.70 11.36 -5.37
CA GLU A 83 5.08 11.59 -5.83
C GLU A 83 5.87 12.46 -4.84
N ARG A 84 5.36 13.66 -4.56
CA ARG A 84 5.96 14.57 -3.57
C ARG A 84 6.09 13.95 -2.16
N CYS A 85 5.17 13.07 -1.77
CA CYS A 85 5.24 12.37 -0.50
C CYS A 85 6.38 11.35 -0.47
N VAL A 86 6.60 10.65 -1.59
CA VAL A 86 7.71 9.70 -1.75
C VAL A 86 9.04 10.45 -1.75
N GLU A 87 9.17 11.50 -2.55
CA GLU A 87 10.39 12.33 -2.62
C GLU A 87 10.80 12.85 -1.23
N ARG A 88 9.84 13.37 -0.47
CA ARG A 88 10.08 13.84 0.90
C ARG A 88 10.55 12.72 1.81
N HIS A 89 9.91 11.56 1.75
CA HIS A 89 10.29 10.41 2.56
C HIS A 89 11.70 9.92 2.23
N LEU A 90 12.06 9.84 0.94
CA LEU A 90 13.39 9.46 0.48
C LEU A 90 14.46 10.46 0.94
N GLY A 91 14.14 11.76 0.95
CA GLY A 91 15.01 12.78 1.51
C GLY A 91 15.23 12.63 3.03
N GLU A 92 14.20 12.25 3.78
CA GLU A 92 14.31 12.01 5.22
C GLU A 92 15.19 10.78 5.53
N ILE A 93 15.02 9.65 4.84
CA ILE A 93 15.84 8.44 5.09
C ILE A 93 17.31 8.64 4.71
N GLY A 94 17.59 9.41 3.65
CA GLY A 94 18.95 9.76 3.25
C GLY A 94 19.70 10.58 4.30
N THR A 95 18.98 11.36 5.12
CA THR A 95 19.57 12.14 6.23
C THR A 95 19.79 11.34 7.51
N VAL A 96 19.12 10.19 7.69
CA VAL A 96 19.21 9.39 8.92
C VAL A 96 20.39 8.40 8.88
N GLN A 97 20.86 7.99 7.70
CA GLN A 97 21.99 7.05 7.57
C GLN A 97 23.36 7.65 7.90
N THR A 98 23.49 8.97 8.09
CA THR A 98 24.75 9.61 8.49
C THR A 98 24.96 9.72 10.01
N ALA A 99 24.04 9.20 10.85
CA ALA A 99 24.05 9.45 12.29
C ALA A 99 24.25 8.21 13.20
N THR A 100 24.53 7.02 12.64
CA THR A 100 24.81 5.82 13.46
C THR A 100 26.07 5.12 12.95
N GLY A 101 27.21 5.71 13.26
CA GLY A 101 28.54 5.14 13.03
C GLY A 101 29.50 5.65 14.09
N SER A 102 29.48 5.02 15.27
CA SER A 102 30.53 5.05 16.29
C SER A 102 30.37 3.82 17.18
#